data_AF-A0A1M5F4D7-F1
#
_entry.id   AF-A0A1M5F4D7-F1
#
_cell.length_a   1.000
_cell.length_b   1.000
_cell.length_c   1.000
_cell.angle_alpha   90.00
_cell.angle_beta   90.00
_cell.angle_gamma   90.00
#
_symmetry.space_group_name_H-M   'P 1'
#
loop_
_entity.id
_entity.type
_entity.pdbx_description
1 polymer ?
#
loop_
_entity_poly.entity_id
_entity_poly.type
_entity_poly.pdbx_seq_one_letter_code
_entity_poly.pdbx_strand_id
1 'polypeptide(L)' 'MIKINNHWYSNEEIKEALEKKGYIILTLEVSTEPRDYPLYETYALKNQQEPNVLNLLKTIAIKEFQRKPPLL' A
#
# COMPACT_ATOMS: atom_id res chain seq x y z
N MET A 1 1.65 -4.17 -9.53
CA MET A 1 1.52 -2.90 -10.27
C MET A 1 0.22 -2.22 -9.88
N ILE A 2 0.25 -0.93 -9.58
CA ILE A 2 -0.90 -0.15 -9.13
C ILE A 2 -1.03 1.09 -10.03
N LYS A 3 -2.25 1.40 -10.46
CA LYS A 3 -2.53 2.59 -11.28
C LYS A 3 -2.85 3.77 -10.36
N ILE A 4 -2.08 4.85 -10.48
CA ILE A 4 -2.23 6.09 -9.72
C ILE A 4 -2.14 7.25 -10.72
N ASN A 5 -3.13 8.17 -10.74
CA ASN A 5 -3.18 9.31 -11.67
C ASN A 5 -2.93 8.95 -13.15
N ASN A 6 -3.51 7.83 -13.61
CA ASN A 6 -3.34 7.32 -14.97
C ASN A 6 -1.94 6.78 -15.34
N HIS A 7 -1.01 6.76 -14.40
CA HIS A 7 0.30 6.12 -14.53
C HIS A 7 0.34 4.78 -13.77
N TRP A 8 1.12 3.84 -14.29
CA TRP A 8 1.34 2.55 -13.65
C TRP A 8 2.64 2.59 -12.86
N TYR A 9 2.56 2.20 -11.60
CA TYR A 9 3.71 2.10 -10.71
C TYR A 9 3.90 0.66 -10.26
N SER A 10 5.17 0.26 -10.09
CA SER A 10 5.52 -1.00 -9.48
C SER A 10 5.26 -0.94 -7.97
N ASN A 11 5.16 -2.11 -7.33
CA ASN A 11 5.00 -2.14 -5.87
C ASN A 11 6.27 -1.61 -5.17
N GLU A 12 7.45 -1.78 -5.79
CA GLU A 12 8.74 -1.30 -5.26
C GLU A 12 8.81 0.23 -5.28
N GLU A 13 8.45 0.88 -6.38
CA GLU A 13 8.41 2.34 -6.50
C GLU A 13 7.50 2.97 -5.44
N ILE A 14 6.34 2.34 -5.20
CA ILE A 14 5.39 2.79 -4.19
C ILE A 14 5.97 2.62 -2.78
N LYS A 15 6.62 1.49 -2.49
CA LYS A 15 7.27 1.24 -1.20
C LYS A 15 8.32 2.31 -0.93
N GLU A 16 9.25 2.54 -1.86
CA GLU A 16 10.29 3.55 -1.70
C GLU A 16 9.70 4.96 -1.50
N ALA A 17 8.65 5.32 -2.26
CA ALA A 17 8.02 6.62 -2.14
C ALA A 17 7.30 6.80 -0.80
N LEU A 18 6.68 5.75 -0.26
CA LEU A 18 6.02 5.77 1.04
C LEU A 18 7.04 5.76 2.19
N GLU A 19 8.13 5.01 2.08
CA GLU A 19 9.23 5.01 3.05
C GLU A 19 9.87 6.41 3.17
N LYS A 20 10.09 7.10 2.03
CA LYS A 20 10.56 8.50 2.03
C LYS A 20 9.58 9.47 2.71
N LYS A 21 8.30 9.15 2.76
CA LYS A 21 7.26 9.91 3.51
C LYS A 21 7.13 9.49 4.99
N GLY A 22 7.97 8.55 5.45
CA GLY A 22 8.02 8.06 6.82
C GLY A 22 6.98 6.98 7.15
N TYR A 23 6.51 6.23 6.14
CA TYR A 23 5.72 5.03 6.37
C TYR A 23 6.62 3.81 6.61
N ILE A 24 6.18 2.90 7.47
CA ILE A 24 6.79 1.59 7.70
C ILE A 24 6.05 0.58 6.84
N ILE A 25 6.77 -0.14 5.99
CA ILE A 25 6.20 -1.17 5.12
C ILE A 25 6.28 -2.53 5.82
N LEU A 26 5.15 -3.22 5.92
CA LEU A 26 5.04 -4.54 6.53
C LEU A 26 4.39 -5.50 5.54
N THR A 27 4.99 -6.67 5.34
CA THR A 27 4.38 -7.74 4.53
C THR A 27 4.01 -8.89 5.46
N LEU A 28 2.75 -9.27 5.47
CA LEU A 28 2.19 -10.31 6.33
C LEU A 28 1.61 -11.42 5.47
N GLU A 29 1.79 -12.65 5.94
CA GLU A 29 1.12 -13.82 5.38
C GLU A 29 -0.28 -13.94 6.00
N VAL A 30 -1.31 -13.93 5.16
CA VAL A 30 -2.71 -13.80 5.57
C VAL A 30 -3.49 -15.09 5.32
N SER A 31 -3.02 -15.96 4.43
CA SER A 31 -3.57 -17.31 4.27
C SER A 31 -2.58 -18.34 4.79
N THR A 32 -3.01 -19.12 5.79
CA THR A 32 -2.27 -20.22 6.41
C THR A 32 -2.90 -21.58 6.11
N GLU A 33 -3.90 -21.62 5.22
CA GLU A 33 -4.57 -22.88 4.88
C GLU A 33 -3.63 -23.79 4.06
N PRO A 34 -3.44 -25.07 4.45
CA PRO A 34 -2.51 -25.98 3.79
C PRO A 34 -2.81 -26.26 2.31
N ARG A 35 -4.01 -25.90 1.83
CA ARG A 35 -4.47 -26.11 0.46
C ARG A 35 -4.45 -24.85 -0.40
N ASP A 36 -4.29 -23.68 0.22
CA ASP A 36 -4.21 -22.41 -0.50
C ASP A 36 -2.76 -22.02 -0.77
N TYR A 37 -2.57 -21.29 -1.85
CA TYR A 37 -1.30 -20.60 -2.08
C TYR A 37 -1.13 -19.55 -0.97
N PRO A 38 0.07 -19.45 -0.35
CA PRO A 38 0.32 -18.48 0.70
C PRO A 38 0.03 -17.07 0.17
N LEU A 39 -0.94 -16.42 0.80
CA LEU A 39 -1.38 -15.09 0.42
C LEU A 39 -0.59 -14.08 1.24
N TYR A 40 0.17 -13.22 0.55
CA TYR A 40 0.92 -12.14 1.17
C TYR A 40 0.24 -10.80 0.92
N GLU A 41 0.01 -10.04 1.98
CA GLU A 41 -0.47 -8.67 1.88
C GLU A 41 0.58 -7.69 2.41
N THR A 42 0.71 -6.56 1.70
CA THR A 42 1.63 -5.49 2.09
C THR A 42 0.85 -4.30 2.62
N TYR A 43 1.24 -3.84 3.81
CA TYR A 43 0.69 -2.72 4.54
C TYR A 43 1.71 -1.57 4.63
N ALA A 44 1.22 -0.34 4.66
CA ALA A 44 1.98 0.87 4.91
C ALA A 44 1.44 1.54 6.18
N LEU A 45 2.23 1.48 7.25
CA LEU A 45 1.83 1.92 8.59
C LEU A 45 2.53 3.23 8.94
N LYS A 46 1.84 4.10 9.68
CA LYS A 46 2.41 5.33 10.21
C LYS A 46 1.89 5.54 11.63
N ASN A 47 2.72 6.07 12.53
CA ASN A 47 2.35 6.37 13.93
C ASN A 47 1.83 5.14 14.72
N GLN A 48 2.53 4.00 14.65
CA GLN A 48 2.18 2.78 15.41
C GLN A 48 0.78 2.20 15.10
N GLN A 49 0.24 2.48 13.92
CA GLN A 49 -1.02 1.88 13.47
C GLN A 49 -0.89 0.37 13.29
N GLU A 50 -1.96 -0.37 13.59
CA GLU A 50 -2.04 -1.80 13.30
C GLU A 50 -2.32 -2.05 11.80
N PRO A 51 -1.88 -3.20 11.26
CA PRO A 51 -2.24 -3.66 9.92
C PRO A 51 -3.77 -3.79 9.79
N ASN A 52 -4.34 -3.07 8.82
CA ASN A 52 -5.77 -3.14 8.49
C ASN A 52 -5.94 -2.86 6.99
N VAL A 53 -7.10 -3.22 6.43
CA VAL A 53 -7.50 -3.01 5.04
C VAL A 53 -7.32 -1.54 4.60
N LEU A 54 -7.52 -0.59 5.52
CA LEU A 54 -7.32 0.85 5.26
C LEU A 54 -5.85 1.25 5.10
N ASN A 55 -4.94 0.43 5.66
CA ASN A 55 -3.49 0.63 5.63
C ASN A 55 -2.82 -0.26 4.58
N LEU A 56 -3.58 -0.94 3.71
CA LEU A 56 -3.01 -1.65 2.58
C LEU A 56 -2.20 -0.70 1.71
N LEU A 57 -1.06 -1.17 1.20
CA LEU A 57 -0.13 -0.40 0.37
C LEU A 57 -0.89 0.31 -0.76
N LYS A 58 -1.81 -0.39 -1.43
CA LYS A 58 -2.63 0.15 -2.52
C LYS A 58 -3.53 1.30 -2.05
N THR A 59 -4.20 1.14 -0.91
CA THR A 59 -5.10 2.15 -0.35
C THR A 59 -4.34 3.43 0.01
N ILE A 60 -3.22 3.28 0.73
CA ILE A 60 -2.39 4.41 1.14
C ILE A 60 -1.75 5.08 -0.07
N ALA A 61 -1.27 4.31 -1.05
CA ALA A 61 -0.68 4.88 -2.27
C ALA A 61 -1.69 5.72 -3.05
N ILE A 62 -2.93 5.25 -3.19
CA ILE A 62 -3.99 6.04 -3.81
C ILE A 62 -4.24 7.30 -2.98
N LYS A 63 -4.40 7.20 -1.66
CA LYS A 63 -4.66 8.35 -0.79
C LYS A 63 -3.55 9.42 -0.80
N GLU A 64 -2.29 9.00 -0.80
CA GLU A 64 -1.12 9.88 -0.68
C GLU A 64 -0.68 10.50 -2.01
N PHE A 65 -0.90 9.81 -3.13
CA PHE A 65 -0.41 10.22 -4.44
C PHE A 65 -1.53 10.68 -5.38
N GLN A 66 -2.80 10.35 -5.11
CA GLN A 66 -3.93 10.90 -5.85
C GLN A 66 -4.18 12.34 -5.41
N ARG A 67 -3.69 13.29 -6.21
CA ARG A 67 -3.99 14.71 -6.03
C ARG A 67 -5.43 14.93 -6.48
N LYS A 68 -6.34 15.23 -5.54
CA LYS A 68 -7.73 15.55 -5.88
C LYS A 68 -7.70 16.73 -6.86
N PRO A 69 -8.36 16.64 -8.04
CA PRO A 69 -8.41 17.77 -8.94
C PRO A 69 -9.11 18.94 -8.22
N PRO A 70 -8.58 20.16 -8.27
CA PRO A 70 -9.26 21.32 -7.71
C PRO A 70 -10.62 21.46 -8.40
N LEU A 71 -11.67 21.69 -7.59
CA LEU A 71 -12.96 22.12 -8.12
C LEU A 71 -12.76 23.55 -8.64
N LEU A 72 -12.82 23.72 -9.96
CA LEU A 72 -12.89 25.03 -10.61
C LEU A 72 -14.20 25.73 -10.21
#